data_AF-A0A3C0S484-F1
#
_entry.id   AF-A0A3C0S484-F1
#
_cell.length_a   1.000
_cell.length_b   1.000
_cell.length_c   1.000
_cell.angle_alpha   90.00
_cell.angle_beta   90.00
_cell.angle_gamma   90.00
#
_symmetry.space_group_name_H-M   'P 1'
#
loop_
_entity.id
_entity.type
_entity.pdbx_description
1 polymer ?
#
loop_
_entity_poly.entity_id
_entity_poly.type
_entity_poly.pdbx_seq_one_letter_code
_entity_poly.pdbx_strand_id
1 'polypeptide(L)' 'WKEASEGGYTYKYVTNDPTHSRFYKLKNGLTVILSPTKKEPRIQTYIATKAGSKTDPKDHTGLAHYLEHM' A
#
# COMPACT_ATOMS: atom_id res chain seq x y z
N TRP A 1 -14.55 -11.10 0.78
CA TRP A 1 -13.71 -10.46 1.80
C TRP A 1 -14.26 -10.82 3.17
N LYS A 2 -13.39 -11.17 4.12
CA LYS A 2 -13.75 -11.34 5.55
C LYS A 2 -13.12 -10.22 6.36
N GLU A 3 -13.66 -9.98 7.55
CA GLU A 3 -13.19 -8.94 8.46
C GLU A 3 -12.82 -9.57 9.81
N ALA A 4 -11.76 -9.03 10.42
CA ALA A 4 -11.31 -9.38 11.76
C ALA A 4 -10.74 -8.14 12.45
N SER A 5 -10.61 -8.17 13.77
CA SER A 5 -9.98 -7.10 14.54
C SER A 5 -8.94 -7.67 15.50
N GLU A 6 -7.74 -7.08 15.49
CA GLU A 6 -6.62 -7.48 16.34
C GLU A 6 -5.83 -6.23 16.74
N GLY A 7 -5.40 -6.14 18.01
CA GLY A 7 -4.57 -5.02 18.49
C GLY A 7 -5.21 -3.63 18.33
N GLY A 8 -6.55 -3.55 18.28
CA GLY A 8 -7.30 -2.30 18.07
C GLY A 8 -7.46 -1.88 16.60
N TYR A 9 -7.01 -2.69 15.64
CA TYR A 9 -7.17 -2.43 14.20
C TYR A 9 -8.08 -3.45 13.54
N THR A 10 -9.06 -2.97 12.77
CA THR A 10 -9.90 -3.81 11.90
C THR A 10 -9.23 -3.97 10.54
N TYR A 11 -9.20 -5.19 10.02
CA TYR A 11 -8.64 -5.50 8.72
C TYR A 11 -9.49 -6.48 7.92
N LYS A 12 -9.36 -6.39 6.61
CA LYS A 12 -9.94 -7.32 5.64
C LYS A 12 -8.93 -8.37 5.24
N TYR A 13 -9.39 -9.58 4.96
CA TYR A 13 -8.56 -10.67 4.47
C TYR A 13 -9.35 -11.61 3.54
N VAL A 14 -8.62 -12.49 2.83
CA VAL A 14 -9.18 -13.53 1.96
C VAL A 14 -8.95 -14.89 2.61
N THR A 15 -9.96 -15.77 2.58
CA THR A 15 -9.82 -17.13 3.12
C THR A 15 -8.93 -17.96 2.20
N ASN A 16 -8.05 -18.78 2.78
CA ASN A 16 -7.08 -19.61 2.05
C ASN A 16 -6.09 -18.79 1.19
N ASP A 17 -5.81 -17.54 1.56
CA ASP A 17 -4.72 -16.78 0.96
C ASP A 17 -3.36 -17.33 1.45
N PRO A 18 -2.50 -17.86 0.55
CA PRO A 18 -1.21 -18.42 0.93
C PRO A 18 -0.25 -17.38 1.51
N THR A 19 -0.50 -16.10 1.24
CA THR A 19 0.33 -15.00 1.74
C THR A 19 -0.18 -14.41 3.05
N HIS A 20 -1.35 -14.86 3.51
CA HIS A 20 -2.03 -14.35 4.71
C HIS A 20 -2.12 -12.82 4.75
N SER A 21 -2.40 -12.20 3.59
CA SER A 21 -2.40 -10.76 3.45
C SER A 21 -3.55 -10.11 4.22
N ARG A 22 -3.23 -9.04 4.94
CA ARG A 22 -4.17 -8.25 5.74
C ARG A 22 -4.25 -6.83 5.18
N PHE A 23 -5.48 -6.35 4.98
CA PHE A 23 -5.77 -5.08 4.35
C PHE A 23 -6.42 -4.13 5.36
N TYR A 24 -5.74 -3.04 5.67
CA TYR A 24 -6.16 -2.04 6.66
C TYR A 24 -6.54 -0.74 5.95
N LYS A 25 -7.57 -0.06 6.46
CA LYS A 25 -7.87 1.33 6.11
C LYS A 25 -7.61 2.19 7.33
N LEU A 26 -6.59 3.04 7.27
CA LEU A 26 -6.22 3.91 8.37
C LEU A 26 -7.13 5.15 8.42
N LYS A 27 -7.16 5.82 9.57
CA LYS A 27 -7.98 7.04 9.79
C LYS A 27 -7.64 8.18 8.84
N ASN A 28 -6.38 8.28 8.41
CA ASN A 28 -5.90 9.27 7.44
C ASN A 28 -6.22 8.89 5.98
N GLY A 29 -6.94 7.80 5.74
CA GLY A 29 -7.31 7.36 4.41
C GLY A 29 -6.28 6.49 3.69
N LEU A 30 -5.09 6.24 4.26
CA LEU A 30 -4.15 5.28 3.67
C LEU A 30 -4.68 3.86 3.74
N THR A 31 -4.42 3.10 2.67
CA THR A 31 -4.62 1.66 2.65
C THR A 31 -3.28 0.99 2.90
N VAL A 32 -3.17 0.19 3.96
CA VAL A 32 -1.95 -0.57 4.28
C VAL A 32 -2.22 -2.05 4.02
N ILE A 33 -1.30 -2.71 3.32
CA ILE A 33 -1.37 -4.13 3.01
C ILE A 33 -0.15 -4.79 3.64
N LEU A 34 -0.38 -5.72 4.56
CA LEU A 34 0.68 -6.48 5.23
C LEU A 34 0.62 -7.93 4.78
N SER A 35 1.75 -8.45 4.30
CA SER A 35 1.89 -9.84 3.84
C SER A 35 3.13 -10.44 4.51
N PRO A 36 2.97 -11.06 5.70
CA PRO A 36 4.10 -11.55 6.48
C PRO A 36 4.73 -12.79 5.82
N THR A 37 6.06 -12.81 5.71
CA THR A 37 6.84 -13.95 5.22
C THR A 37 7.99 -14.23 6.18
N LYS A 38 8.27 -15.51 6.45
CA LYS A 38 9.39 -15.95 7.32
C LYS A 38 10.64 -16.36 6.54
N LYS A 39 10.69 -16.05 5.24
CA LYS A 39 11.78 -16.49 4.35
C LYS A 39 13.09 -15.76 4.64
N GLU A 40 13.03 -14.47 4.91
CA GLU A 40 14.20 -13.62 5.17
C GLU A 40 13.89 -12.65 6.32
N PRO A 41 14.88 -12.28 7.16
CA PRO A 41 14.71 -11.29 8.23
C PRO A 41 14.75 -9.86 7.67
N ARG A 42 13.97 -9.59 6.62
CA ARG A 42 13.95 -8.30 5.92
C ARG A 42 12.51 -7.82 5.76
N ILE A 43 12.32 -6.51 5.90
CA ILE A 43 11.07 -5.84 5.59
C ILE A 43 11.25 -5.16 4.23
N GLN A 44 10.35 -5.47 3.30
CA GLN A 44 10.23 -4.75 2.04
C GLN A 44 8.94 -3.93 2.07
N THR A 45 9.02 -2.69 1.60
CA THR A 45 7.88 -1.77 1.61
C THR A 45 7.78 -1.08 0.27
N TYR A 46 6.56 -1.02 -0.25
CA TYR A 46 6.20 -0.24 -1.42
C TYR A 46 5.15 0.78 -1.02
N ILE A 47 5.35 2.03 -1.39
CA ILE A 47 4.39 3.11 -1.17
C ILE A 47 3.94 3.58 -2.54
N ALA A 48 2.67 3.34 -2.86
CA ALA A 48 2.08 3.77 -4.12
C ALA A 48 1.29 5.05 -3.90
N THR A 49 1.59 6.07 -4.70
CA THR A 49 0.82 7.31 -4.80
C THR A 49 -0.09 7.25 -6.03
N LYS A 50 -1.35 7.67 -5.87
CA LYS A 50 -2.31 7.76 -6.99
C LYS A 50 -2.09 9.04 -7.80
N ALA A 51 -0.90 9.18 -8.37
CA ALA A 51 -0.46 10.27 -9.24
C ALA A 51 0.60 9.73 -10.22
N GLY A 52 0.86 10.46 -11.31
CA GLY A 52 1.88 10.06 -12.30
C GLY A 52 1.94 11.01 -13.49
N SER A 53 2.69 10.66 -14.54
CA SER A 53 2.90 11.56 -15.70
C SER A 53 1.61 11.98 -16.42
N LYS A 54 0.56 11.15 -16.38
CA LYS A 54 -0.77 11.50 -16.92
C LYS A 54 -1.42 12.69 -16.20
N THR A 55 -0.97 13.00 -14.99
CA THR A 55 -1.43 14.15 -14.19
C THR A 55 -0.45 15.33 -14.24
N ASP A 56 0.59 15.27 -15.06
CA ASP A 56 1.51 16.39 -15.25
C ASP A 56 0.77 17.61 -15.85
N PRO A 57 1.05 18.84 -15.38
CA PRO A 57 0.61 20.05 -16.05
C PRO A 57 1.08 20.08 -17.51
N LYS A 58 0.26 20.65 -18.41
CA LYS A 58 0.59 20.73 -19.84
C LYS A 58 1.87 21.52 -20.13
N ASP A 59 2.20 22.48 -19.27
CA ASP A 59 3.37 23.35 -19.35
C ASP A 59 4.60 22.79 -18.62
N HIS A 60 4.48 21.67 -17.90
CA HIS A 60 5.56 21.05 -17.12
C HIS A 60 5.51 19.52 -17.22
N THR A 61 5.80 18.99 -18.42
CA THR A 61 5.87 17.54 -18.63
C THR A 61 7.06 16.93 -17.87
N GLY A 62 6.85 15.76 -17.28
CA GLY A 62 7.88 15.06 -16.50
C GLY A 62 7.91 15.44 -15.02
N LEU A 63 7.01 16.30 -14.54
CA LEU A 63 7.00 16.76 -13.15
C LEU A 63 6.76 15.64 -12.14
N ALA A 64 5.84 14.71 -12.41
CA ALA A 64 5.60 13.57 -11.51
C ALA A 64 6.84 12.66 -11.38
N HIS A 65 7.58 12.46 -12.47
CA HIS A 65 8.84 11.73 -12.44
C HIS A 65 9.92 12.55 -11.72
N TYR A 66 10.00 13.86 -11.99
CA TYR A 66 10.93 14.74 -11.27
C TYR A 66 10.72 14.68 -9.75
N LEU A 67 9.46 14.68 -9.29
CA LEU A 67 9.13 14.51 -7.88
C LEU A 67 9.55 13.14 -7.32
N GLU A 68 9.53 12.07 -8.12
CA GLU A 68 9.97 10.73 -7.68
C GLU A 68 11.47 10.69 -7.32
N HIS A 69 12.30 11.52 -7.98
CA HIS A 69 13.75 11.56 -7.73
C HIS A 69 14.16 12.45 -6.55
N MET A 70 13.29 13.37 -6.13
CA MET A 70 13.57 14.35 -5.07
C MET A 70 13.35 13.76 -3.68
#